data_AF-A0A7V4PP59-F1
#
_entry.id   AF-A0A7V4PP59-F1
#
_cell.length_a   1.000
_cell.length_b   1.000
_cell.length_c   1.000
_cell.angle_alpha   90.00
_cell.angle_beta   90.00
_cell.angle_gamma   90.00
#
_symmetry.space_group_name_H-M   'P 1'
#
loop_
_entity.id
_entity.type
_entity.pdbx_description
1 polymer ?
#
loop_
_entity_poly.entity_id
_entity_poly.type
_entity_poly.pdbx_seq_one_letter_code
_entity_poly.pdbx_strand_id
1 'polypeptide(L)'
;MRLIADLHIHSRYSRACSQDMEVTTLAKWARIKGVNLLGTGDFTHPLYFADLKNKLEATDGGLLRLKGQSEGPYFIPTVEVNNIYHQGGRLRKIHML
;
A
#
# COMPACT_ATOMS: atom_id res chain seq x y z
N MET A 1 7.10 -0.02 23.01
CA MET A 1 6.99 0.86 21.83
C MET A 1 5.63 0.63 21.19
N ARG A 2 4.85 1.67 20.88
CA ARG A 2 3.53 1.53 20.24
C ARG A 2 3.70 1.71 18.74
N LEU A 3 3.24 0.74 17.96
CA LEU A 3 3.20 0.80 16.49
C LEU A 3 1.74 0.89 16.06
N ILE A 4 1.40 1.89 15.26
CA ILE A 4 0.10 2.00 14.59
C ILE A 4 0.32 1.70 13.11
N ALA A 5 -0.36 0.69 12.61
CA ALA A 5 -0.23 0.23 11.22
C ALA A 5 -1.60 0.23 10.53
N ASP A 6 -1.60 0.65 9.26
CA ASP A 6 -2.73 0.51 8.36
C ASP A 6 -2.25 -0.21 7.09
N LEU A 7 -2.58 -1.49 6.99
CA LEU A 7 -1.99 -2.40 6.01
C LEU A 7 -2.88 -2.64 4.79
N HIS A 8 -4.13 -2.17 4.83
CA HIS A 8 -5.11 -2.32 3.76
C HIS A 8 -5.57 -0.96 3.27
N ILE A 9 -4.87 -0.48 2.25
CA ILE A 9 -5.25 0.72 1.51
C ILE A 9 -5.20 0.41 0.02
N HIS A 10 -5.70 1.36 -0.78
CA HIS A 10 -5.63 1.30 -2.23
C HIS A 10 -4.85 2.49 -2.79
N SER A 11 -4.24 2.28 -3.95
CA SER A 11 -3.58 3.33 -4.72
C SER A 11 -4.57 4.09 -5.60
N ARG A 12 -4.09 5.17 -6.23
CA ARG A 12 -4.83 5.92 -7.26
C ARG A 12 -5.23 5.09 -8.49
N TYR A 13 -4.64 3.90 -8.67
CA TYR A 13 -4.94 2.99 -9.77
C TYR A 13 -6.12 2.07 -9.47
N SER A 14 -6.57 2.00 -8.21
CA SER A 14 -7.81 1.31 -7.87
C SER A 14 -9.03 2.08 -8.34
N ARG A 15 -10.08 1.34 -8.66
CA ARG A 15 -11.37 1.93 -9.06
C ARG A 15 -11.98 2.70 -7.89
N ALA A 16 -12.59 3.84 -8.21
CA ALA A 16 -13.26 4.71 -7.23
C ALA A 16 -12.36 5.17 -6.06
N CYS A 17 -11.03 5.20 -6.26
CA CYS A 17 -10.08 5.79 -5.32
C CYS A 17 -9.67 7.20 -5.75
N SER A 18 -9.27 8.04 -4.78
CA SER A 18 -8.75 9.38 -5.06
C SER A 18 -7.48 9.33 -5.91
N GLN A 19 -7.31 10.30 -6.81
CA GLN A 19 -6.09 10.45 -7.61
C GLN A 19 -4.86 10.80 -6.75
N ASP A 20 -5.09 11.30 -5.52
CA ASP A 20 -4.05 11.65 -4.56
C ASP A 20 -3.55 10.44 -3.74
N MET A 21 -4.08 9.22 -3.99
CA MET A 21 -3.64 8.00 -3.31
C MET A 21 -2.29 7.51 -3.84
N GLU A 22 -1.22 8.25 -3.54
CA GLU A 22 0.17 7.91 -3.83
C GLU A 22 1.05 8.10 -2.59
N VAL A 23 2.22 7.44 -2.55
CA VAL A 23 3.02 7.28 -1.33
C VAL A 23 3.49 8.58 -0.68
N THR A 24 3.67 9.67 -1.42
CA THR A 24 4.09 10.97 -0.86
C THR A 24 2.96 11.59 -0.04
N THR A 25 1.77 11.60 -0.62
CA THR A 25 0.55 12.09 0.01
C THR A 25 0.14 11.19 1.17
N LEU A 26 0.21 9.87 0.98
CA LEU A 26 -0.03 8.91 2.05
C LEU A 26 0.93 9.12 3.23
N ALA A 27 2.23 9.34 2.97
CA ALA A 27 3.19 9.61 4.03
C ALA A 27 2.86 10.89 4.80
N LYS A 28 2.51 11.97 4.09
CA LYS A 28 2.06 13.23 4.71
C LYS A 28 0.89 12.99 5.66
N TRP A 29 -0.16 12.29 5.21
CA TRP A 29 -1.34 12.05 6.03
C TRP A 29 -1.10 11.06 7.16
N ALA A 30 -0.26 10.05 6.97
CA ALA A 30 0.13 9.14 8.04
C ALA A 30 0.87 9.86 9.17
N ARG A 31 1.74 10.83 8.87
CA ARG A 31 2.36 11.68 9.92
C ARG A 31 1.32 12.46 10.71
N ILE A 32 0.38 13.10 10.02
CA ILE A 32 -0.70 13.86 10.65
C ILE A 32 -1.57 12.96 11.54
N LYS A 33 -1.89 11.74 11.05
CA LYS A 33 -2.72 10.77 11.77
C LYS A 33 -1.97 9.99 12.86
N GLY A 34 -0.64 10.05 12.89
CA GLY A 34 0.19 9.24 13.79
C GLY A 34 0.30 7.75 13.40
N VAL A 35 0.11 7.42 12.12
CA VAL A 35 0.32 6.05 11.59
C VAL A 35 1.80 5.87 11.27
N ASN A 36 2.40 4.82 11.81
CA ASN A 36 3.85 4.57 11.70
C ASN A 36 4.21 3.69 10.50
N LEU A 37 3.35 2.75 10.14
CA LEU A 37 3.55 1.79 9.06
C LEU A 37 2.30 1.72 8.17
N LEU A 38 2.52 1.83 6.86
CA LEU A 38 1.48 1.70 5.86
C LEU A 38 1.73 0.48 4.97
N GLY A 39 0.67 -0.23 4.59
CA GLY A 39 0.68 -1.03 3.38
C GLY A 39 0.77 -0.11 2.17
N THR A 40 1.45 -0.51 1.10
CA THR A 40 1.44 0.30 -0.13
C THR A 40 0.08 0.27 -0.83
N GLY A 41 -0.69 -0.82 -0.64
CA GLY A 41 -1.82 -1.19 -1.49
C GLY A 41 -1.36 -1.55 -2.91
N ASP A 42 -2.17 -2.29 -3.66
CA ASP A 42 -2.07 -2.46 -5.12
C ASP A 42 -0.66 -2.63 -5.75
N PHE A 43 0.34 -3.16 -5.02
CA PHE A 43 1.74 -3.03 -5.45
C PHE A 43 2.03 -3.78 -6.76
N THR A 44 1.17 -4.72 -7.12
CA THR A 44 1.24 -5.51 -8.36
C THR A 44 0.80 -4.72 -9.60
N HIS A 45 0.16 -3.56 -9.44
CA HIS A 45 -0.20 -2.71 -10.57
C HIS A 45 1.08 -2.15 -11.23
N PRO A 46 1.36 -2.39 -12.53
CA PRO A 46 2.67 -2.11 -13.12
C PRO A 46 3.13 -0.65 -13.02
N LEU A 47 2.22 0.30 -13.25
CA LEU A 47 2.54 1.73 -13.14
C LEU A 47 2.75 2.16 -11.70
N TYR A 48 2.02 1.55 -10.75
CA TYR A 48 2.21 1.87 -9.35
C TYR A 48 3.52 1.29 -8.85
N PHE A 49 3.84 0.06 -9.22
CA PHE A 49 5.11 -0.57 -8.91
C PHE A 49 6.32 0.26 -9.38
N ALA A 50 6.25 0.81 -10.59
CA ALA A 50 7.26 1.75 -11.09
C ALA A 50 7.35 3.02 -10.22
N ASP A 51 6.21 3.62 -9.85
CA ASP A 51 6.15 4.78 -8.96
C ASP A 51 6.76 4.48 -7.57
N LEU A 52 6.44 3.30 -7.00
CA LEU A 52 6.99 2.83 -5.73
C LEU A 52 8.51 2.70 -5.79
N LYS A 53 9.07 2.08 -6.84
CA LYS A 53 10.53 1.99 -7.03
C LYS A 53 11.20 3.36 -7.19
N ASN A 54 10.49 4.30 -7.84
CA ASN A 54 11.01 5.64 -8.05
C ASN A 54 11.04 6.46 -6.76
N LYS A 55 10.02 6.32 -5.90
CA LYS A 55 9.83 7.16 -4.71
C LYS A 55 10.30 6.55 -3.40
N LEU A 56 10.33 5.21 -3.29
CA LEU A 56 10.69 4.51 -2.07
C LEU A 56 12.11 3.93 -2.13
N GLU A 57 12.74 3.84 -0.96
CA GLU A 57 14.01 3.16 -0.72
C GLU A 57 13.86 2.17 0.44
N ALA A 58 14.67 1.12 0.43
CA ALA A 58 14.73 0.17 1.52
C ALA A 58 15.47 0.76 2.73
N THR A 59 15.05 0.37 3.92
CA THR A 59 15.76 0.61 5.17
C THR A 59 16.51 -0.64 5.58
N ASP A 60 17.48 -0.50 6.49
CA ASP A 60 18.23 -1.65 7.05
C ASP A 60 17.32 -2.67 7.76
N GLY A 61 16.13 -2.25 8.18
CA GLY A 61 15.12 -3.09 8.83
C GLY A 61 14.16 -3.81 7.89
N GLY A 62 14.38 -3.76 6.57
CA GLY A 62 13.55 -4.46 5.57
C GLY A 62 12.22 -3.79 5.25
N LEU A 63 11.94 -2.62 5.83
CA LEU A 63 10.80 -1.77 5.45
C LEU A 63 11.22 -0.78 4.36
N LEU A 64 10.23 -0.15 3.74
CA LEU A 64 10.44 0.91 2.76
C LEU A 64 10.16 2.27 3.40
N ARG A 65 10.76 3.33 2.88
CA ARG A 65 10.44 4.72 3.22
C ARG A 65 10.58 5.60 1.99
N LEU A 66 10.04 6.82 2.04
CA LEU A 66 10.28 7.81 0.99
C LEU A 66 11.78 8.15 0.91
N LYS A 67 12.30 8.24 -0.31
CA LYS A 67 13.68 8.68 -0.56
C LYS A 67 13.93 10.06 0.06
N GLY A 68 15.10 10.21 0.66
CA GLY A 68 15.51 11.47 1.31
C GLY A 68 14.79 11.76 2.64
N GLN A 69 14.03 10.80 3.18
CA GLN A 69 13.49 10.89 4.54
C GLN A 69 14.33 10.02 5.47
N SER A 70 14.75 10.56 6.62
CA SER A 70 15.46 9.80 7.64
C SER A 70 14.53 8.91 8.47
N GLU A 71 13.27 9.34 8.63
CA GLU A 71 12.27 8.69 9.47
C GLU A 71 10.95 8.43 8.73
N GLY A 72 10.05 7.71 9.41
CA GLY A 72 8.79 7.26 8.85
C GLY A 72 7.81 8.37 8.41
N PRO A 73 6.62 7.96 7.97
CA PRO A 73 6.07 6.62 8.05
C PRO A 73 6.78 5.64 7.10
N TYR A 74 6.83 4.39 7.54
CA TYR A 74 7.39 3.30 6.75
C TYR A 74 6.31 2.64 5.90
N PHE A 75 6.73 1.90 4.89
CA PHE A 75 5.86 1.18 3.97
C PHE A 75 6.26 -0.30 3.88
N ILE A 76 5.27 -1.16 3.69
CA ILE A 76 5.46 -2.56 3.31
C ILE A 76 4.62 -2.85 2.06
N PRO A 77 5.14 -3.55 1.04
CA PRO A 77 4.35 -3.92 -0.13
C PRO A 77 3.14 -4.79 0.27
N THR A 78 1.93 -4.34 -0.05
CA THR A 78 0.68 -5.08 0.19
C THR A 78 -0.25 -4.96 -1.01
N VAL A 79 -1.12 -5.95 -1.21
CA VAL A 79 -2.07 -5.98 -2.33
C VAL A 79 -3.31 -6.74 -1.94
N GLU A 80 -4.47 -6.32 -2.43
CA GLU A 80 -5.68 -7.11 -2.39
C GLU A 80 -5.92 -7.78 -3.76
N VAL A 81 -6.29 -9.06 -3.75
CA VAL A 81 -6.66 -9.80 -4.97
C VAL A 81 -8.11 -10.27 -4.90
N ASN A 82 -8.85 -10.05 -6.00
CA ASN A 82 -10.20 -10.59 -6.17
C ASN A 82 -10.14 -11.91 -6.94
N ASN A 83 -10.49 -12.99 -6.26
CA ASN A 83 -10.53 -14.34 -6.79
C ASN A 83 -11.95 -14.66 -7.25
N ILE A 84 -12.11 -14.84 -8.57
CA ILE A 84 -13.39 -15.19 -9.19
C ILE A 84 -13.29 -16.61 -9.75
N TYR A 85 -14.08 -17.53 -9.20
CA TYR A 85 -14.02 -18.94 -9.58
C TYR A 85 -15.36 -19.65 -9.36
N HIS A 86 -15.56 -20.81 -9.99
CA HIS A 86 -16.74 -21.65 -9.78
C HIS A 86 -16.42 -22.80 -8.81
N GLN A 87 -17.36 -23.11 -7.92
CA GLN A 87 -17.26 -24.27 -7.01
C GLN A 87 -18.66 -24.82 -6.73
N GLY A 88 -18.87 -26.12 -6.96
CA GLY A 88 -20.17 -26.77 -6.73
C GLY A 88 -21.31 -26.16 -7.55
N GLY A 89 -21.05 -25.77 -8.80
CA GLY A 89 -22.03 -25.12 -9.68
C GLY A 89 -22.33 -23.65 -9.39
N ARG A 90 -21.70 -23.04 -8.36
CA ARG A 90 -21.93 -21.65 -7.98
C ARG A 90 -20.70 -20.78 -8.25
N LEU A 91 -20.92 -19.56 -8.78
CA LEU A 91 -19.88 -18.53 -8.89
C LEU A 91 -19.53 -17.97 -7.50
N ARG A 92 -18.24 -17.90 -7.20
CA ARG A 92 -17.67 -17.28 -6.01
C ARG A 92 -16.80 -16.10 -6.41
N LYS A 93 -16.84 -15.04 -5.60
CA LYS A 93 -16.00 -13.84 -5.71
C LYS A 93 -15.46 -13.56 -4.31
N ILE A 94 -14.16 -13.74 -4.11
CA ILE A 94 -13.51 -13.64 -2.80
C ILE A 94 -12.36 -12.65 -2.88
N HIS A 95 -12.43 -11.63 -2.04
CA HIS A 95 -11.37 -10.66 -1.85
C HIS A 95 -10.39 -11.19 -0.79
N MET A 96 -9.12 -11.32 -1.16
CA MET A 96 -8.05 -11.69 -0.23
C MET A 96 -7.09 -10.51 -0.09
N LEU A 97 -6.89 -10.10 1.16
CA LEU A 97 -5.87 -9.12 1.58
C LEU A 97 -4.51 -9.80 1.78
#